data_AF-A0A8T5L9V5-F1
#
_entry.id   AF-A0A8T5L9V5-F1
#
_cell.length_a   1.000
_cell.length_b   1.000
_cell.length_c   1.000
_cell.angle_alpha   90.00
_cell.angle_beta   90.00
_cell.angle_gamma   90.00
#
_symmetry.space_group_name_H-M   'P 1'
#
loop_
_entity.id
_entity.type
_entity.pdbx_description
1 polymer ?
#
loop_
_entity_poly.entity_id
_entity_poly.type
_entity_poly.pdbx_seq_one_letter_code
_entity_poly.pdbx_strand_id
1 'polypeptide(L)'
;MSKNIIKKEIESLNPFPKKDEKHPTYQGKRTFGQKAADALTKYAGSWVFIIFFFIFIGLWMAANVYMWVEQWDLYPFILLNLVLSCLAAIQAPIILMSQNRAAQRDRQTAAYDYAVNRKAEREILEIKKTVDAIQRKLNKK
;
A
#
# COMPACT_ATOMS: atom_id res chain seq x y z
N MET A 1 14.71 -5.53 -43.15
CA MET A 1 15.33 -6.51 -42.23
C MET A 1 16.26 -5.86 -41.20
N SER A 2 17.11 -4.89 -41.59
CA SER A 2 18.11 -4.24 -40.70
C SER A 2 17.54 -3.39 -39.54
N LYS A 3 16.43 -2.64 -39.73
CA LYS A 3 15.86 -1.75 -38.68
C LYS A 3 15.44 -2.47 -37.40
N ASN A 4 14.98 -3.72 -37.48
CA ASN A 4 14.54 -4.48 -36.31
C ASN A 4 15.70 -5.01 -35.46
N ILE A 5 16.86 -5.23 -36.09
CA ILE A 5 18.07 -5.70 -35.40
C ILE A 5 18.66 -4.54 -34.60
N ILE A 6 18.80 -3.37 -35.23
CA ILE A 6 19.30 -2.15 -34.57
C ILE A 6 18.39 -1.75 -33.40
N LYS A 7 17.06 -1.84 -33.57
CA LYS A 7 16.12 -1.56 -32.50
C LYS A 7 16.30 -2.52 -31.31
N LYS A 8 16.54 -3.81 -31.57
CA LYS A 8 16.80 -4.82 -30.53
C LYS A 8 18.12 -4.55 -29.79
N GLU A 9 19.15 -4.14 -30.52
CA GLU A 9 20.46 -3.76 -29.96
C GLU A 9 20.34 -2.55 -29.04
N ILE A 10 19.70 -1.47 -29.51
CA ILE A 10 19.44 -0.26 -28.73
C ILE A 10 18.60 -0.56 -27.49
N GLU A 11 17.61 -1.45 -27.61
CA GLU A 11 16.76 -1.85 -26.50
C GLU A 11 17.49 -2.78 -25.51
N SER A 12 18.50 -3.52 -25.95
CA SER A 12 19.39 -4.32 -25.08
C SER A 12 20.45 -3.47 -24.37
N LEU A 13 20.80 -2.32 -24.95
CA LEU A 13 21.72 -1.33 -24.39
C LEU A 13 21.01 -0.31 -23.48
N ASN A 14 19.68 -0.37 -23.36
CA ASN A 14 18.94 0.54 -22.51
C ASN A 14 19.06 0.07 -21.04
N PRO A 15 19.69 0.87 -20.15
CA PRO A 15 19.87 0.49 -18.75
C PRO A 15 18.56 0.52 -17.96
N PHE A 16 17.51 1.11 -18.54
CA PHE A 16 16.21 1.21 -17.88
C PHE A 16 15.35 -0.03 -18.14
N PRO A 17 14.71 -0.58 -17.10
CA PRO A 17 13.75 -1.67 -17.25
C PRO A 17 12.69 -1.30 -18.29
N LYS A 18 12.23 -2.29 -19.06
CA LYS A 18 11.21 -2.04 -20.09
C LYS A 18 9.96 -1.47 -19.43
N LYS A 19 9.29 -0.53 -20.10
CA LYS A 19 8.07 0.11 -19.59
C LYS A 19 6.95 -0.90 -19.26
N ASP A 20 7.04 -2.08 -19.86
CA ASP A 20 6.16 -3.24 -19.79
C ASP A 20 6.68 -4.36 -18.84
N GLU A 21 7.83 -4.15 -18.18
CA GLU A 21 8.29 -5.01 -17.10
C GLU A 21 7.32 -4.85 -15.92
N LYS A 22 6.43 -5.84 -15.76
CA LYS A 22 5.33 -5.77 -14.79
C LYS A 22 5.90 -5.54 -13.40
N HIS A 23 5.65 -4.35 -12.83
CA HIS A 23 5.89 -4.12 -11.42
C HIS A 23 5.16 -5.20 -10.61
N PRO A 24 5.82 -5.78 -9.58
CA PRO A 24 5.29 -6.89 -8.80
C PRO A 24 4.00 -6.55 -8.03
N THR A 25 3.59 -5.28 -8.00
CA THR A 25 2.38 -4.80 -7.33
C THR A 25 1.07 -5.22 -8.01
N TYR A 26 1.11 -5.84 -9.20
CA TYR A 26 -0.09 -6.34 -9.88
C TYR A 26 -0.62 -7.64 -9.26
N GLN A 27 -1.38 -7.50 -8.17
CA GLN A 27 -2.17 -8.59 -7.61
C GLN A 27 -3.46 -8.76 -8.41
N GLY A 28 -3.78 -10.01 -8.75
CA GLY A 28 -4.96 -10.41 -9.53
C GLY A 28 -6.31 -10.04 -8.91
N LYS A 29 -7.39 -10.51 -9.53
CA LYS A 29 -8.79 -10.15 -9.24
C LYS A 29 -9.07 -10.11 -7.72
N ARG A 30 -9.24 -8.89 -7.18
CA ARG A 30 -9.57 -8.62 -5.77
C ARG A 30 -10.90 -9.26 -5.40
N THR A 31 -10.95 -9.99 -4.29
CA THR A 31 -12.21 -10.54 -3.74
C THR A 31 -13.09 -9.43 -3.17
N PHE A 32 -14.40 -9.67 -3.08
CA PHE A 32 -15.39 -8.65 -2.65
C PHE A 32 -15.10 -8.11 -1.24
N GLY A 33 -14.72 -8.99 -0.30
CA GLY A 33 -14.33 -8.59 1.06
C GLY A 33 -13.07 -7.73 1.11
N GLN A 34 -12.11 -7.94 0.22
CA GLN A 34 -10.89 -7.11 0.14
C GLN A 34 -11.22 -5.71 -0.38
N LYS A 35 -12.13 -5.58 -1.34
CA LYS A 35 -12.59 -4.27 -1.84
C LYS A 35 -13.36 -3.50 -0.76
N ALA A 36 -14.23 -4.18 -0.01
CA ALA A 36 -14.97 -3.56 1.08
C ALA A 36 -14.05 -3.09 2.22
N ALA A 37 -13.05 -3.90 2.60
CA ALA A 37 -12.07 -3.52 3.60
C ALA A 37 -11.21 -2.32 3.15
N ASP A 38 -10.68 -2.33 1.91
CA ASP A 38 -9.90 -1.20 1.38
C ASP A 38 -10.74 0.10 1.30
N ALA A 39 -12.02 -0.01 0.93
CA ALA A 39 -12.94 1.14 0.92
C ALA A 39 -13.19 1.65 2.34
N LEU A 40 -13.50 0.75 3.29
CA LEU A 40 -13.75 1.12 4.68
C LEU A 40 -12.51 1.78 5.31
N THR A 41 -11.30 1.25 5.09
CA THR A 41 -10.07 1.87 5.60
C THR A 41 -9.84 3.26 5.00
N LYS A 42 -10.18 3.47 3.73
CA LYS A 42 -10.06 4.78 3.07
C LYS A 42 -11.05 5.82 3.63
N TYR A 43 -12.27 5.41 3.96
CA TYR A 43 -13.29 6.29 4.53
C TYR A 43 -13.12 6.51 6.05
N ALA A 44 -12.83 5.44 6.81
CA ALA A 44 -12.65 5.49 8.26
C ALA A 44 -11.32 6.15 8.68
N GLY A 45 -10.33 6.23 7.79
CA GLY A 45 -9.06 6.93 8.05
C GLY A 45 -9.12 8.45 7.87
N SER A 46 -10.27 9.02 7.50
CA SER A 46 -10.43 10.46 7.31
C SER A 46 -10.77 11.19 8.61
N TRP A 47 -10.10 12.31 8.86
CA TRP A 47 -10.39 13.20 10.00
C TRP A 47 -11.84 13.70 10.03
N VAL A 48 -12.46 13.87 8.86
CA VAL A 48 -13.86 14.31 8.74
C VAL A 48 -14.83 13.24 9.24
N PHE A 49 -14.53 11.96 9.01
CA PHE A 49 -15.38 10.85 9.47
C PHE A 49 -15.39 10.75 11.00
N ILE A 50 -14.23 10.93 11.63
CA ILE A 50 -14.10 10.93 13.10
C ILE A 50 -14.95 12.05 13.70
N ILE A 51 -14.84 13.28 13.18
CA ILE A 51 -15.62 14.42 13.67
C ILE A 51 -17.12 14.19 13.51
N PHE A 52 -17.55 13.70 12.35
CA PHE A 52 -18.96 13.35 12.11
C PHE A 52 -19.47 12.28 13.09
N PHE A 53 -18.68 11.24 13.35
CA PHE A 53 -19.04 10.16 14.27
C PHE A 53 -19.23 10.67 15.71
N PHE A 54 -18.36 11.56 16.19
CA PHE A 54 -18.52 12.20 17.51
C PHE A 54 -19.75 13.10 17.57
N ILE A 55 -20.04 13.88 16.51
CA ILE A 55 -21.25 14.70 16.44
C ILE A 55 -22.50 13.81 16.46
N PHE A 56 -22.50 12.72 15.70
CA PHE A 56 -23.60 11.76 15.68
C PHE A 56 -23.87 11.14 17.06
N ILE A 57 -22.81 10.69 17.75
CA ILE A 57 -22.93 10.17 19.13
C ILE A 57 -23.44 11.26 20.07
N GLY A 58 -22.92 12.48 19.98
CA GLY A 58 -23.38 13.62 20.77
C GLY A 58 -24.86 13.94 20.57
N LEU A 59 -25.31 13.95 19.32
CA LEU A 59 -26.71 14.17 18.95
C LEU A 59 -27.60 13.03 19.45
N TRP A 60 -27.13 11.78 19.34
CA TRP A 60 -27.86 10.61 19.84
C TRP A 60 -28.03 10.63 21.36
N MET A 61 -26.96 10.98 22.09
CA MET A 61 -27.04 11.19 23.54
C MET A 61 -28.01 12.32 23.89
N ALA A 62 -27.93 13.46 23.20
CA ALA A 62 -28.84 14.59 23.42
C ALA A 62 -30.30 14.24 23.13
N ALA A 63 -30.57 13.50 22.05
CA ALA A 63 -31.91 13.02 21.71
C ALA A 63 -32.45 12.06 22.78
N ASN A 64 -31.64 11.13 23.30
CA ASN A 64 -32.04 10.22 24.37
C ASN A 64 -32.30 10.94 25.71
N VAL A 65 -31.53 11.99 26.02
CA VAL A 65 -31.74 12.79 27.25
C VAL A 65 -32.99 13.67 27.15
N TYR A 66 -33.29 14.22 25.96
CA TYR A 66 -34.42 15.13 25.75
C TYR A 66 -35.75 14.42 25.49
N MET A 67 -35.70 13.21 24.92
CA MET A 67 -36.89 12.39 24.63
C MET A 67 -37.30 11.65 25.92
N TRP A 68 -37.98 12.38 26.80
CA TRP A 68 -38.49 11.94 28.10
C TRP A 68 -39.66 10.92 28.02
N VAL A 69 -39.78 10.17 26.92
CA VAL A 69 -41.02 9.44 26.59
C VAL A 69 -41.07 8.05 27.19
N GLU A 70 -39.94 7.38 27.38
CA GLU A 70 -39.83 6.17 28.18
C GLU A 70 -38.34 5.89 28.28
N GLN A 71 -37.89 5.34 29.40
CA GLN A 71 -36.48 5.16 29.76
C GLN A 71 -35.77 4.10 28.90
N TRP A 72 -35.79 4.26 27.57
CA TRP A 72 -35.26 3.31 26.60
C TRP A 72 -33.76 3.03 26.80
N ASP A 73 -33.01 4.00 27.35
CA ASP A 73 -31.60 3.83 27.72
C ASP A 73 -31.25 4.71 28.96
N LEU A 74 -31.52 4.18 30.17
CA LEU A 74 -31.22 4.83 31.45
C LEU A 74 -29.69 4.95 31.66
N TYR A 75 -29.23 6.04 32.28
CA TYR A 75 -27.81 6.23 32.59
C TYR A 75 -27.28 5.03 33.41
N PRO A 76 -26.26 4.27 32.93
CA PRO A 76 -25.26 4.57 31.91
C PRO A 76 -25.52 3.85 30.57
N PHE A 77 -26.01 4.57 29.54
CA PHE A 77 -26.33 4.14 28.16
C PHE A 77 -25.81 2.74 27.76
N ILE A 78 -26.54 1.68 28.14
CA ILE A 78 -26.04 0.30 28.06
C ILE A 78 -26.02 -0.19 26.62
N LEU A 79 -27.01 0.21 25.81
CA LEU A 79 -27.09 -0.18 24.40
C LEU A 79 -26.02 0.54 23.58
N LEU A 80 -25.79 1.83 23.83
CA LEU A 80 -24.73 2.58 23.17
C LEU A 80 -23.36 1.96 23.47
N ASN A 81 -23.10 1.62 24.73
CA ASN A 81 -21.83 1.03 25.13
C ASN A 81 -21.63 -0.37 24.52
N LEU A 82 -22.70 -1.18 24.44
CA LEU A 82 -22.66 -2.48 23.78
C LEU A 82 -22.33 -2.37 22.29
N VAL A 83 -22.99 -1.45 21.58
CA VAL A 83 -22.76 -1.22 20.14
C VAL A 83 -21.34 -0.72 19.91
N LEU A 84 -20.87 0.26 20.69
CA LEU A 84 -19.50 0.78 20.57
C LEU A 84 -18.44 -0.29 20.84
N SER A 85 -18.66 -1.15 21.84
CA SER A 85 -17.77 -2.26 22.15
C SER A 85 -17.71 -3.28 21.02
N CYS A 86 -18.84 -3.62 20.42
CA CYS A 86 -18.91 -4.51 19.25
C CYS A 86 -18.21 -3.90 18.02
N LEU A 87 -18.44 -2.61 17.75
CA LEU A 87 -17.77 -1.88 16.67
C LEU A 87 -16.24 -1.88 16.87
N ALA A 88 -15.76 -1.60 18.08
CA ALA A 88 -14.34 -1.63 18.40
C ALA A 88 -13.73 -3.03 18.22
N ALA A 89 -14.44 -4.08 18.65
CA ALA A 89 -13.99 -5.46 18.52
C ALA A 89 -13.82 -5.89 17.05
N ILE A 90 -14.68 -5.41 16.14
CA ILE A 90 -14.60 -5.70 14.70
C ILE A 90 -13.54 -4.82 14.01
N GLN A 91 -13.27 -3.62 14.53
CA GLN A 91 -12.26 -2.72 13.95
C GLN A 91 -10.84 -3.30 14.00
N ALA A 92 -10.42 -3.87 15.14
CA ALA A 92 -9.08 -4.42 15.32
C ALA A 92 -8.67 -5.47 14.24
N PRO A 93 -9.48 -6.52 13.94
CA PRO A 93 -9.14 -7.49 12.90
C PRO A 93 -9.22 -6.91 11.49
N ILE A 94 -10.15 -5.98 11.19
CA ILE A 94 -10.20 -5.31 9.87
C ILE A 94 -8.93 -4.49 9.64
N ILE A 95 -8.51 -3.71 10.65
CA ILE A 95 -7.28 -2.94 10.62
C ILE A 95 -6.09 -3.90 10.45
N LEU A 96 -6.01 -4.98 11.24
CA LEU A 96 -4.94 -5.97 11.15
C LEU A 96 -4.88 -6.65 9.77
N MET A 97 -6.02 -6.99 9.18
CA MET A 97 -6.08 -7.56 7.83
C MET A 97 -5.65 -6.55 6.76
N SER A 98 -6.00 -5.27 6.92
CA SER A 98 -5.56 -4.20 6.02
C SER A 98 -4.05 -3.95 6.12
N GLN A 99 -3.50 -3.99 7.34
CA GLN A 99 -2.07 -3.85 7.62
C GLN A 99 -1.27 -5.05 7.11
N ASN A 100 -1.73 -6.28 7.36
CA ASN A 100 -1.06 -7.49 6.85
C ASN A 100 -0.97 -7.47 5.31
N ARG A 101 -2.03 -6.98 4.63
CA ARG A 101 -2.03 -6.79 3.17
C ARG A 101 -1.06 -5.70 2.71
N ALA A 102 -0.99 -4.57 3.41
CA ALA A 102 -0.01 -3.52 3.12
C ALA A 102 1.42 -4.04 3.28
N ALA A 103 1.72 -4.70 4.40
CA ALA A 103 3.03 -5.27 4.69
C ALA A 103 3.47 -6.33 3.66
N GLN A 104 2.54 -7.15 3.16
CA GLN A 104 2.85 -8.10 2.09
C GLN A 104 3.24 -7.40 0.78
N ARG A 105 2.55 -6.32 0.41
CA ARG A 105 2.90 -5.51 -0.77
C ARG A 105 4.26 -4.85 -0.58
N ASP A 106 4.52 -4.27 0.58
CA ASP A 106 5.78 -3.61 0.89
C ASP A 106 6.96 -4.59 0.85
N ARG A 107 6.78 -5.82 1.36
CA ARG A 107 7.79 -6.89 1.25
C ARG A 107 8.09 -7.29 -0.18
N GLN A 108 7.07 -7.41 -1.03
CA GLN A 108 7.25 -7.74 -2.45
C GLN A 108 7.99 -6.64 -3.20
N THR A 109 7.61 -5.39 -2.97
CA THR A 109 8.32 -4.23 -3.54
C THR A 109 9.77 -4.19 -3.07
N ALA A 110 10.03 -4.35 -1.77
CA ALA A 110 11.39 -4.35 -1.23
C ALA A 110 12.26 -5.49 -1.80
N ALA A 111 11.71 -6.69 -1.97
CA ALA A 111 12.43 -7.81 -2.57
C ALA A 111 12.79 -7.55 -4.04
N TYR A 112 11.90 -6.92 -4.79
CA TYR A 112 12.14 -6.53 -6.18
C TYR A 112 13.19 -5.42 -6.28
N ASP A 113 13.06 -4.36 -5.48
CA ASP A 113 14.02 -3.26 -5.43
C ASP A 113 15.42 -3.78 -5.08
N TYR A 114 15.51 -4.73 -4.15
CA TYR A 114 16.76 -5.40 -3.81
C TYR A 114 17.36 -6.17 -5.00
N ALA A 115 16.54 -6.89 -5.76
CA ALA A 115 16.99 -7.64 -6.94
C ALA A 115 17.50 -6.71 -8.06
N VAL A 116 16.80 -5.60 -8.29
CA VAL A 116 17.20 -4.56 -9.26
C VAL A 116 18.51 -3.91 -8.82
N ASN A 117 18.64 -3.55 -7.55
CA ASN A 117 19.86 -2.93 -7.03
C ASN A 117 21.09 -3.86 -7.16
N ARG A 118 20.92 -5.15 -6.86
CA ARG A 118 21.95 -6.19 -7.06
C ARG A 118 22.34 -6.39 -8.52
N LYS A 119 21.41 -6.16 -9.46
CA LYS A 119 21.70 -6.20 -10.89
C LYS A 119 22.51 -4.98 -11.31
N ALA A 120 22.08 -3.79 -10.88
CA ALA A 120 22.81 -2.54 -11.12
C ALA A 120 24.23 -2.57 -10.56
N GLU A 121 24.43 -3.13 -9.35
CA GLU A 121 25.77 -3.30 -8.77
C GLU A 121 26.69 -4.14 -9.67
N ARG A 122 26.19 -5.25 -10.24
CA ARG A 122 26.97 -6.10 -11.16
C ARG A 122 27.32 -5.36 -12.45
N GLU A 123 26.36 -4.65 -13.04
CA GLU A 123 26.57 -3.88 -14.26
C GLU A 123 27.62 -2.76 -14.04
N ILE A 124 27.57 -2.06 -12.90
CA ILE A 124 28.58 -1.05 -12.53
C ILE A 124 29.97 -1.68 -12.39
N LEU A 125 30.07 -2.86 -11.78
CA LEU A 125 31.35 -3.57 -11.65
C LEU A 125 31.92 -3.98 -13.01
N GLU A 126 31.08 -4.38 -13.97
CA GLU A 126 31.49 -4.70 -15.34
C GLU A 126 31.97 -3.47 -16.10
N ILE A 127 31.25 -2.35 -15.97
CA ILE A 127 31.68 -1.07 -16.55
C ILE A 127 33.03 -0.65 -15.96
N LYS A 128 33.20 -0.74 -14.64
CA LYS A 128 34.47 -0.41 -13.96
C LYS A 128 35.64 -1.25 -14.51
N LYS A 129 35.45 -2.57 -14.66
CA LYS A 129 36.47 -3.46 -15.25
C LYS A 129 36.83 -3.03 -16.68
N THR A 130 35.83 -2.63 -17.46
CA THR A 130 36.02 -2.18 -18.84
C THR A 130 36.80 -0.86 -18.90
N VAL A 131 36.46 0.10 -18.03
CA VAL A 131 37.19 1.37 -17.88
C VAL A 131 38.64 1.12 -17.47
N ASP A 132 38.88 0.26 -16.47
CA ASP A 132 40.22 -0.11 -16.02
C ASP A 132 41.04 -0.81 -17.11
N ALA A 133 40.39 -1.59 -17.98
CA ALA A 133 41.04 -2.24 -19.11
C ALA A 133 41.44 -1.22 -20.20
N ILE A 134 40.59 -0.24 -20.49
CA ILE A 134 40.89 0.85 -21.43
C ILE A 134 42.04 1.71 -20.90
N GLN A 135 41.99 2.10 -19.61
CA GLN A 135 43.04 2.89 -18.96
C GLN A 135 44.40 2.19 -19.05
N ARG A 136 44.45 0.88 -18.79
CA ARG A 136 45.69 0.08 -18.90
C ARG A 136 46.24 0.01 -20.32
N LYS A 137 45.38 0.01 -21.34
CA LYS A 137 45.81 0.03 -22.75
C LYS A 137 46.37 1.39 -23.15
N LEU A 138 45.78 2.48 -22.67
CA LEU A 138 46.28 3.84 -22.92
C LEU A 138 47.62 4.11 -22.24
N ASN A 139 47.80 3.64 -20.99
CA ASN A 139 49.03 3.87 -20.22
C ASN A 139 50.24 3.00 -20.67
N LYS A 140 50.04 2.10 -21.62
CA LYS A 140 51.09 1.23 -22.20
C LYS A 140 51.66 1.76 -23.53
N LYS A 141 51.16 2.90 -24.01
CA LYS A 141 51.56 3.55 -25.26
C LYS A 141 52.28 4.85 -24.95
#